data_AF-A0A329MIT7-F1
#
_entry.id   AF-A0A329MIT7-F1
#
_cell.length_a   1.000
_cell.length_b   1.000
_cell.length_c   1.000
_cell.angle_alpha   90.00
_cell.angle_beta   90.00
_cell.angle_gamma   90.00
#
_symmetry.space_group_name_H-M   'P 1'
#
loop_
_entity.id
_entity.type
_entity.pdbx_description
1 polymer ?
#
loop_
_entity_poly.entity_id
_entity_poly.type
_entity_poly.pdbx_seq_one_letter_code
_entity_poly.pdbx_strand_id
1 'polypeptide(L)' 'MAQPAAQAAEGRYTKEQFLKSRQRPGREKDVLSVVLEENKTYTIAEAETAMQAFLKMEAK' A
#
# COMPACT_ATOMS: atom_id res chain seq x y z
N MET A 1 16.07 13.72 -10.75
CA MET A 1 14.95 14.33 -9.99
C MET A 1 13.71 13.54 -10.39
N ALA A 2 12.93 12.85 -9.55
CA ALA A 2 12.57 13.10 -8.16
C ALA A 2 12.30 11.79 -7.38
N GLN A 3 12.82 11.73 -6.16
CA GLN A 3 12.17 11.03 -5.05
C GLN A 3 12.16 12.03 -3.91
N PRO A 4 11.07 12.77 -3.66
CA PRO A 4 10.91 13.39 -2.37
C PRO A 4 10.59 12.22 -1.43
N ALA A 5 11.62 11.72 -0.74
CA ALA A 5 11.42 10.93 0.46
C ALA A 5 10.45 11.75 1.32
N ALA A 6 9.27 11.17 1.47
CA ALA A 6 8.09 11.81 2.02
C ALA A 6 8.46 12.56 3.29
N GLN A 7 7.98 13.79 3.37
CA GLN A 7 7.63 14.44 4.62
C GLN A 7 6.68 13.49 5.35
N ALA A 8 7.26 12.58 6.13
CA ALA A 8 6.59 11.64 7.02
C ALA A 8 6.18 12.35 8.32
N ALA A 9 5.52 13.50 8.17
CA ALA A 9 4.76 14.10 9.23
C ALA A 9 3.30 13.90 8.85
N GLU A 10 2.62 13.01 9.59
CA GLU A 10 1.15 12.90 9.60
C GLU A 10 0.49 11.97 8.54
N GLY A 11 0.79 10.67 8.63
CA GLY A 11 -0.28 9.70 8.90
C GLY A 11 -1.24 9.26 7.79
N ARG A 12 -0.85 9.23 6.50
CA ARG A 12 -1.65 8.60 5.41
C ARG A 12 -0.81 8.50 4.13
N TYR A 13 -0.82 7.35 3.46
CA TYR A 13 -0.05 7.07 2.26
C TYR A 13 -0.97 6.69 1.10
N THR A 14 -0.67 7.16 -0.11
CA THR A 14 -1.43 6.77 -1.32
C THR A 14 -1.01 5.39 -1.80
N LYS A 15 -1.90 4.73 -2.56
CA LYS A 15 -1.60 3.50 -3.31
C LYS A 15 -0.24 3.61 -4.04
N GLU A 16 -0.01 4.69 -4.77
CA GLU A 16 1.26 4.91 -5.47
C GLU A 16 2.49 4.94 -4.56
N GLN A 17 2.39 5.47 -3.33
CA GLN A 17 3.50 5.46 -2.38
C GLN A 17 3.82 4.03 -1.91
N PHE A 18 2.80 3.23 -1.64
CA PHE A 18 2.97 1.80 -1.35
C PHE A 18 3.56 1.05 -2.55
N LEU A 19 3.10 1.35 -3.77
CA LEU A 19 3.58 0.77 -5.03
C LEU A 19 4.95 1.28 -5.47
N LYS A 20 5.40 2.46 -5.03
CA LYS A 20 6.75 2.98 -5.29
C LYS A 20 7.76 2.47 -4.27
N SER A 21 7.31 2.06 -3.09
CA SER A 21 8.19 1.50 -2.07
C SER A 21 8.86 0.21 -2.58
N ARG A 22 10.19 0.15 -2.51
CA ARG A 22 11.01 -1.02 -2.90
C ARG A 22 10.99 -2.13 -1.84
N GLN A 23 10.28 -1.91 -0.74
CA GLN A 23 10.25 -2.81 0.41
C GLN A 23 9.31 -4.01 0.22
N ARG A 24 8.51 -4.06 -0.86
CA ARG A 24 7.50 -5.11 -1.12
C ARG A 24 7.81 -5.82 -2.45
N PRO A 25 7.90 -7.17 -2.47
CA PRO A 25 8.01 -7.94 -3.73
C PRO A 25 6.72 -7.81 -4.57
N GLY A 26 6.84 -8.01 -5.89
CA GLY A 26 5.80 -7.64 -6.87
C GLY A 26 4.39 -8.15 -6.57
N ARG A 27 4.24 -9.32 -5.93
CA ARG A 27 2.92 -9.89 -5.58
C ARG A 27 2.18 -9.07 -4.51
N GLU A 28 2.87 -8.60 -3.47
CA GLU A 28 2.25 -7.74 -2.46
C GLU A 28 1.92 -6.36 -3.03
N LYS A 29 2.73 -5.85 -3.96
CA LYS A 29 2.38 -4.64 -4.72
C LYS A 29 1.10 -4.83 -5.52
N ASP A 30 0.96 -5.94 -6.23
CA ASP A 30 -0.23 -6.20 -7.04
C ASP A 30 -1.48 -6.29 -6.16
N VAL A 31 -1.39 -7.01 -5.04
CA VAL A 31 -2.48 -7.10 -4.05
C VAL A 31 -2.83 -5.73 -3.47
N LEU A 32 -1.84 -4.95 -3.03
CA LEU A 32 -2.07 -3.59 -2.54
C LEU A 32 -2.63 -2.67 -3.64
N SER A 33 -2.29 -2.93 -4.90
CA SER A 33 -2.82 -2.18 -6.04
C SER A 33 -4.31 -2.45 -6.26
N VAL A 34 -4.75 -3.67 -6.00
CA VAL A 34 -6.16 -4.09 -6.14
C VAL A 34 -6.97 -3.71 -4.91
N VAL A 35 -6.38 -3.83 -3.73
CA VAL A 35 -7.03 -3.56 -2.44
C VAL A 35 -7.16 -2.08 -2.12
N LEU A 36 -6.13 -1.28 -2.42
CA LEU A 36 -6.12 0.15 -2.12
C LEU A 36 -6.67 0.93 -3.31
N GLU A 37 -7.69 1.75 -3.06
CA GLU A 37 -8.20 2.67 -4.07
C GLU A 37 -7.20 3.79 -4.35
N GLU A 38 -7.05 4.13 -5.64
CA GLU A 38 -6.10 5.12 -6.12
C GLU A 38 -6.43 6.56 -5.65
N ASN A 39 -7.71 6.83 -5.40
CA ASN A 39 -8.20 8.12 -4.91
C ASN A 39 -8.19 8.24 -3.37
N LYS A 40 -7.78 7.18 -2.66
CA LYS A 40 -7.76 7.15 -1.19
C LYS A 40 -6.34 7.02 -0.66
N THR A 41 -6.13 7.64 0.50
CA THR A 41 -4.92 7.48 1.29
C THR A 41 -5.20 6.56 2.46
N TYR A 42 -4.30 5.63 2.72
CA TYR A 42 -4.39 4.63 3.77
C TYR A 42 -3.18 4.71 4.67
N THR A 43 -3.37 4.48 5.96
CA THR A 43 -2.24 4.28 6.88
C THR A 43 -1.53 2.96 6.59
N ILE A 44 -0.29 2.80 7.09
CA ILE A 44 0.45 1.53 7.01
C ILE A 44 -0.43 0.39 7.58
N ALA A 45 -1.08 0.63 8.73
CA ALA A 45 -1.94 -0.33 9.40
C ALA A 45 -3.19 -0.69 8.59
N GLU A 46 -3.86 0.28 7.97
CA GLU A 46 -5.00 0.02 7.08
C GLU A 46 -4.57 -0.79 5.85
N ALA A 47 -3.45 -0.42 5.23
CA ALA A 47 -2.94 -1.12 4.07
C ALA A 47 -2.54 -2.57 4.39
N GLU A 48 -1.89 -2.81 5.54
CA GLU A 48 -1.60 -4.16 6.02
C GLU A 48 -2.87 -4.96 6.33
N THR A 49 -3.86 -4.35 7.00
CA THR A 49 -5.12 -5.02 7.33
C THR A 49 -5.88 -5.42 6.07
N ALA A 50 -5.99 -4.51 5.11
CA ALA A 50 -6.71 -4.75 3.88
C ALA A 50 -5.98 -5.78 3.00
N MET A 51 -4.64 -5.75 2.96
CA MET A 51 -3.84 -6.77 2.28
C MET A 51 -4.00 -8.15 2.93
N GLN A 52 -3.94 -8.25 4.26
CA GLN A 52 -4.15 -9.51 4.97
C GLN A 52 -5.56 -10.06 4.81
N ALA A 53 -6.57 -9.18 4.80
CA ALA A 53 -7.96 -9.57 4.53
C ALA A 53 -8.08 -10.19 3.13
N PHE A 54 -7.44 -9.59 2.13
CA PHE A 54 -7.42 -10.12 0.76
C PHE A 54 -6.69 -11.47 0.66
N LEU A 55 -5.49 -11.59 1.25
CA LEU A 55 -4.74 -12.85 1.28
C LEU A 55 -5.53 -13.98 1.97
N LYS A 56 -6.22 -13.68 3.07
CA LYS A 56 -7.09 -14.66 3.76
C LYS A 56 -8.30 -15.06 2.91
N MET A 57 -8.81 -14.15 2.08
CA MET A 57 -9.96 -14.40 1.22
C MET A 57 -9.58 -15.30 0.03
N GLU A 58 -8.39 -15.12 -0.55
CA GLU A 58 -7.85 -16.02 -1.58
C GLU A 58 -7.46 -17.41 -1.05
N ALA A 59 -7.17 -17.54 0.25
CA ALA A 59 -6.74 -18.79 0.87
C ALA A 59 -7.89 -19.78 1.19
N LYS A 60 -9.13 -19.49 0.80
CA LYS A 60 -10.32 -20.33 1.06
C LYS A 60 -10.95 -20.79 -0.24
#